data_AF-A0A6S7HUV9-F1
#
_entry.id   AF-A0A6S7HUV9-F1
#
_cell.length_a   1.000
_cell.length_b   1.000
_cell.length_c   1.000
_cell.angle_alpha   90.00
_cell.angle_beta   90.00
_cell.angle_gamma   90.00
#
_symmetry.space_group_name_H-M   'P 1'
#
loop_
_entity.id
_entity.type
_entity.pdbx_description
1 polymer ?
#
loop_
_entity_poly.entity_id
_entity_poly.type
_entity_poly.pdbx_seq_one_letter_code
_entity_poly.pdbx_strand_id
1 'polypeptide(L)'
;MAYFTEHGLLHKYQSGFRTNHSCETILLKLTDDWLEAIDKGLFTGVDMIDLRKAFDVVDHALLLRKLEIYGLDFNTLKWFQSYLDGSSQKKDYEDNVASWAFDTNITDYNSAVKVQVSLAYSKAYAEIQKNASRFDLSKLKEDAAQQIKFLRNSTELKNQTELKEAENLGSKMSKLYSTATVGTASFSPELVDIMAKSRDYNKLLNAWWGWRNESGRKIRDLYRRYVYLTNKGARENGYTDRGQEWRGKYEVDDFGAIVEKLWNDLRPLYLEMHAYVRHKLRKVYPGKVVEDGYIEAHLLGNMWAQSWVNIFDLVEPYKNKSSLDVTSNMKTDPRYNTAEKLTKLAEEFFLSLGLKRLPAAFYQKSLLQKPKDRGVVCHASAWDFRLYKDVR
;
A
#
# COMPACT_ATOMS: atom_id res chain seq x y z
N MET A 1 13.20 -30.08 15.42
CA MET A 1 13.16 -30.07 16.89
C MET A 1 13.17 -31.47 17.49
N ALA A 2 12.42 -32.45 16.95
CA ALA A 2 12.50 -33.86 17.38
C ALA A 2 13.95 -34.36 17.50
N TYR A 3 14.77 -34.16 16.46
CA TYR A 3 16.19 -34.51 16.46
C TYR A 3 16.99 -33.93 17.65
N PHE A 4 16.86 -32.64 17.95
CA PHE A 4 17.59 -31.99 19.05
C PHE A 4 17.16 -32.51 20.42
N THR A 5 15.87 -32.84 20.56
CA THR A 5 15.33 -33.45 21.78
C THR A 5 15.81 -34.89 21.94
N GLU A 6 15.73 -35.69 20.88
CA GLU A 6 16.13 -37.11 20.86
C GLU A 6 17.63 -37.29 21.16
N HIS A 7 18.46 -36.33 20.77
CA HIS A 7 19.92 -36.38 20.94
C HIS A 7 20.43 -35.54 22.13
N GLY A 8 19.54 -35.00 22.97
CA GLY A 8 19.94 -34.26 24.18
C GLY A 8 20.75 -32.98 23.91
N LEU A 9 20.55 -32.34 22.76
CA LEU A 9 21.34 -31.19 22.31
C LEU A 9 20.79 -29.83 22.80
N LEU A 10 19.68 -29.84 23.54
CA LEU A 10 19.05 -28.63 24.06
C LEU A 10 19.65 -28.26 25.42
N HIS A 11 20.07 -27.01 25.58
CA HIS A 11 20.55 -26.53 26.87
C HIS A 11 19.40 -26.49 27.90
N LYS A 12 19.68 -26.81 29.16
CA LYS A 12 18.66 -26.86 30.23
C LYS A 12 17.84 -25.58 30.37
N TYR A 13 18.45 -24.42 30.15
CA TYR A 13 17.81 -23.09 30.22
C TYR A 13 17.36 -22.53 28.87
N GLN A 14 17.43 -23.31 27.79
CA GLN A 14 16.86 -22.89 26.51
C GLN A 14 15.33 -22.96 26.61
N SER A 15 14.66 -21.83 26.40
CA SER A 15 13.19 -21.72 26.39
C SER A 15 12.63 -21.62 24.96
N GLY A 16 13.37 -20.99 24.05
CA GLY A 16 12.97 -20.86 22.65
C GLY A 16 12.88 -22.20 21.93
N PHE A 17 11.84 -22.35 21.11
CA PHE A 17 11.59 -23.53 20.25
C PHE A 17 11.42 -24.87 20.98
N ARG A 18 10.98 -24.86 22.25
CA ARG A 18 10.64 -26.05 23.05
C ARG A 18 9.16 -26.10 23.38
N THR A 19 8.59 -27.30 23.36
CA THR A 19 7.21 -27.55 23.81
C THR A 19 7.09 -27.19 25.29
N ASN A 20 5.99 -26.53 25.68
CA ASN A 20 5.72 -26.04 27.06
C ASN A 20 6.69 -24.96 27.59
N HIS A 21 7.48 -24.35 26.72
CA HIS A 21 8.35 -23.22 27.04
C HIS A 21 8.04 -22.05 26.11
N SER A 22 8.12 -20.83 26.64
CA SER A 22 7.86 -19.58 25.91
C SER A 22 8.76 -18.43 26.41
N CYS A 23 8.70 -17.28 25.73
CA CYS A 23 9.38 -16.07 26.18
C CYS A 23 8.89 -15.63 27.57
N GLU A 24 7.60 -15.78 27.84
CA GLU A 24 6.97 -15.45 29.11
C GLU A 24 7.47 -16.37 30.23
N THR A 25 7.55 -17.68 29.99
CA THR A 25 8.02 -18.64 31.02
C THR A 25 9.48 -18.41 31.43
N ILE A 26 10.35 -18.03 30.50
CA ILE A 26 11.74 -17.73 30.83
C ILE A 26 11.89 -16.36 31.48
N LEU A 27 11.08 -15.37 31.07
CA LEU A 27 11.05 -14.07 31.71
C LEU A 27 10.60 -14.20 33.17
N LEU A 28 9.54 -14.98 33.42
CA LEU A 28 9.06 -15.30 34.76
C LEU A 28 10.15 -15.96 35.61
N LYS A 29 10.81 -17.01 35.08
CA LYS A 29 11.88 -17.70 35.81
C LYS A 29 13.06 -16.79 36.13
N LEU A 30 13.51 -16.01 35.16
CA LEU A 30 14.62 -15.06 35.36
C LEU A 30 14.26 -13.99 36.37
N THR A 31 13.04 -13.45 36.30
CA THR A 31 12.58 -12.43 37.24
C THR A 31 12.52 -12.98 38.67
N ASP A 32 12.00 -14.19 38.84
CA ASP A 32 11.95 -14.90 40.12
C ASP A 32 13.35 -15.14 40.70
N ASP A 33 14.29 -15.63 39.89
CA ASP A 33 15.69 -15.81 40.28
C ASP A 33 16.36 -14.50 40.69
N TRP A 34 16.06 -13.41 39.98
CA TRP A 34 16.62 -12.09 40.29
C TRP A 34 16.07 -11.53 41.59
N LEU A 35 14.76 -11.69 41.83
CA LEU A 35 14.12 -11.26 43.07
C LEU A 35 14.67 -12.04 44.26
N GLU A 36 14.80 -13.37 44.15
CA GLU A 36 15.36 -14.20 45.22
C GLU A 36 16.82 -13.84 45.53
N ALA A 37 17.62 -13.53 44.50
CA ALA A 37 19.00 -13.07 44.69
C ALA A 37 19.07 -11.71 45.39
N ILE A 38 18.17 -10.77 45.04
CA ILE A 38 18.05 -9.46 45.69
C ILE A 38 17.67 -9.62 47.16
N ASP A 39 16.70 -10.49 47.48
CA ASP A 39 16.26 -10.75 48.86
C ASP A 39 17.39 -11.32 49.73
N LYS A 40 18.34 -12.05 49.13
CA LYS A 40 19.54 -12.58 49.79
C LYS A 40 20.68 -11.58 49.87
N GLY A 41 20.50 -10.34 49.40
CA GLY A 41 21.54 -9.31 49.38
C GLY A 41 22.66 -9.57 48.37
N LEU A 42 22.41 -10.40 47.35
CA LEU A 42 23.38 -10.67 46.28
C LEU A 42 23.29 -9.63 45.18
N PHE A 43 24.40 -9.44 44.45
CA PHE A 43 24.43 -8.60 43.27
C PHE A 43 24.05 -9.41 42.03
N THR A 44 23.03 -8.95 41.29
CA THR A 44 22.54 -9.61 40.07
C THR A 44 22.92 -8.78 38.84
N GLY A 45 23.61 -9.41 37.88
CA GLY A 45 23.95 -8.82 36.59
C GLY A 45 23.32 -9.60 35.44
N VAL A 46 22.88 -8.90 34.39
CA VAL A 46 22.29 -9.50 33.18
C VAL A 46 23.06 -9.00 31.97
N ASP A 47 23.60 -9.93 31.19
CA ASP A 47 24.18 -9.65 29.87
C ASP A 47 23.24 -10.18 28.78
N MET A 48 22.74 -9.29 27.93
CA MET A 48 21.80 -9.62 26.87
C MET A 48 22.51 -9.54 25.51
N ILE A 49 22.72 -10.71 24.90
CA ILE A 49 23.33 -10.83 23.59
C ILE A 49 22.24 -10.85 22.51
N ASP A 50 22.21 -9.81 21.67
CA ASP A 50 21.36 -9.76 20.49
C ASP A 50 22.02 -10.48 19.31
N LEU A 51 21.63 -11.73 19.07
CA LEU A 51 22.13 -12.55 17.97
C LEU A 51 21.57 -12.15 16.59
N ARG A 52 20.71 -11.13 16.48
CA ARG A 52 20.15 -10.73 15.17
C ARG A 52 21.25 -10.33 14.18
N LYS A 53 22.31 -9.68 14.64
CA LYS A 53 23.49 -9.35 13.80
C LYS A 53 24.36 -10.55 13.46
N ALA A 54 24.29 -11.65 14.22
CA ALA A 54 25.15 -12.80 13.99
C ALA A 54 24.80 -13.49 12.67
N PHE A 55 23.51 -13.56 12.31
CA PHE A 55 23.07 -14.14 11.03
C PHE A 55 23.54 -13.33 9.81
N ASP A 56 23.71 -12.01 9.94
CA ASP A 56 24.27 -11.15 8.88
C ASP A 56 25.78 -11.40 8.64
N VAL A 57 26.47 -12.09 9.56
CA VAL A 57 27.92 -12.37 9.53
C VAL A 57 28.21 -13.84 9.21
N VAL A 58 27.18 -14.70 9.17
CA VAL A 58 27.34 -16.11 8.84
C VAL A 58 27.63 -16.25 7.34
N ASP A 59 28.74 -16.88 6.99
CA ASP A 59 29.02 -17.26 5.61
C ASP A 59 27.90 -18.18 5.09
N HIS A 60 27.14 -17.69 4.11
CA HIS A 60 25.97 -18.39 3.57
C HIS A 60 26.36 -19.72 2.91
N ALA A 61 27.53 -19.80 2.26
CA ALA A 61 27.98 -21.04 1.62
C ALA A 61 28.34 -22.10 2.68
N LEU A 62 29.02 -21.69 3.76
CA LEU A 62 29.34 -22.57 4.87
C LEU A 62 28.07 -23.03 5.60
N LEU A 63 27.09 -22.15 5.79
CA LEU A 63 25.80 -22.48 6.40
C LEU A 63 25.05 -23.52 5.56
N LEU A 64 24.93 -23.30 4.24
CA LEU A 64 24.27 -24.25 3.34
C LEU A 64 24.95 -25.62 3.34
N ARG A 65 26.29 -25.65 3.36
CA ARG A 65 27.06 -26.90 3.43
C ARG A 65 26.87 -27.63 4.77
N LYS A 66 26.75 -26.90 5.88
CA LYS A 66 26.40 -27.49 7.18
C LYS A 66 24.98 -28.05 7.19
N LEU A 67 24.02 -27.32 6.63
CA LEU A 67 22.64 -27.79 6.49
C LEU A 67 22.56 -29.07 5.66
N GLU A 68 23.38 -29.19 4.61
CA GLU A 68 23.51 -30.42 3.81
C GLU A 68 24.04 -31.59 4.64
N ILE A 69 25.09 -31.36 5.44
CA ILE A 69 25.65 -32.36 6.36
C ILE A 69 24.62 -32.77 7.43
N TYR A 70 23.75 -31.86 7.86
CA TYR A 70 22.65 -32.15 8.78
C TYR A 70 21.46 -32.88 8.12
N GLY A 71 21.57 -33.26 6.85
CA GLY A 71 20.62 -34.12 6.17
C GLY A 71 19.43 -33.39 5.54
N LEU A 72 19.53 -32.08 5.32
CA LEU A 72 18.51 -31.37 4.53
C LEU A 72 18.63 -31.77 3.06
N ASP A 73 17.50 -32.07 2.42
CA ASP A 73 17.47 -32.46 1.02
C ASP A 73 17.80 -31.28 0.09
N PHE A 74 18.17 -31.60 -1.15
CA PHE A 74 18.56 -30.64 -2.17
C PHE A 74 17.53 -29.51 -2.39
N ASN A 75 16.23 -29.80 -2.36
CA ASN A 75 15.22 -28.77 -2.59
C ASN A 75 15.12 -27.82 -1.40
N THR A 76 15.21 -28.35 -0.18
CA THR A 76 15.21 -27.53 1.04
C THR A 76 16.46 -26.64 1.10
N LEU A 77 17.63 -27.16 0.73
CA LEU A 77 18.87 -26.39 0.63
C LEU A 77 18.78 -25.27 -0.41
N LYS A 78 18.21 -25.53 -1.59
CA LYS A 78 17.96 -24.50 -2.60
C LYS A 78 17.02 -23.40 -2.10
N TRP A 79 16.03 -23.76 -1.29
CA TRP A 79 15.13 -22.78 -0.68
C TRP A 79 15.86 -21.87 0.32
N PHE A 80 16.67 -22.45 1.21
CA PHE A 80 17.53 -21.67 2.12
C PHE A 80 18.51 -20.77 1.37
N GLN A 81 19.14 -21.27 0.31
CA GLN A 81 20.05 -20.49 -0.52
C GLN A 81 19.33 -19.29 -1.13
N SER A 82 18.16 -19.50 -1.73
CA SER A 82 17.36 -18.41 -2.30
C SER A 82 16.95 -17.36 -1.27
N TYR A 83 16.66 -17.78 -0.04
CA TYR A 83 16.33 -16.89 1.08
C TYR A 83 17.54 -16.07 1.52
N LEU A 84 18.67 -16.74 1.76
CA LEU A 84 19.93 -16.13 2.23
C LEU A 84 20.51 -15.17 1.18
N ASP A 85 20.40 -15.49 -0.10
CA ASP A 85 20.88 -14.62 -1.18
C ASP A 85 20.00 -13.38 -1.39
N GLY A 86 18.82 -13.31 -0.74
CA GLY A 86 17.91 -12.16 -0.80
C GLY A 86 17.41 -11.84 -2.23
N SER A 87 17.55 -12.77 -3.18
CA SER A 87 17.38 -12.50 -4.61
C SER A 87 15.98 -12.02 -4.97
N SER A 88 14.95 -12.51 -4.27
CA SER A 88 13.56 -12.09 -4.45
C SER A 88 13.30 -10.70 -3.90
N GLN A 89 13.79 -10.39 -2.70
CA GLN A 89 13.67 -9.08 -2.06
C GLN A 89 14.43 -8.01 -2.85
N LYS A 90 15.60 -8.36 -3.40
CA LYS A 90 16.38 -7.46 -4.25
C LYS A 90 15.65 -7.15 -5.57
N LYS A 91 15.06 -8.16 -6.22
CA LYS A 91 14.27 -7.96 -7.44
C LYS A 91 12.99 -7.16 -7.19
N ASP A 92 12.31 -7.40 -6.07
CA ASP A 92 11.16 -6.58 -5.64
C ASP A 92 11.58 -5.12 -5.37
N TYR A 93 12.72 -4.90 -4.71
CA TYR A 93 13.29 -3.57 -4.53
C TYR A 93 13.59 -2.88 -5.88
N GLU A 94 14.23 -3.58 -6.81
CA GLU A 94 14.51 -3.08 -8.17
C GLU A 94 13.23 -2.72 -8.94
N ASP A 95 12.18 -3.55 -8.83
CA ASP A 95 10.88 -3.30 -9.44
C ASP A 95 10.18 -2.07 -8.85
N ASN A 96 10.18 -1.93 -7.52
CA ASN A 96 9.65 -0.74 -6.85
C ASN A 96 10.44 0.52 -7.22
N VAL A 97 11.76 0.44 -7.33
CA VAL A 97 12.62 1.57 -7.78
C VAL A 97 12.28 1.98 -9.21
N ALA A 98 12.11 1.01 -10.11
CA ALA A 98 11.74 1.30 -11.51
C ALA A 98 10.33 1.89 -11.61
N SER A 99 9.39 1.37 -10.84
CA SER A 99 8.02 1.90 -10.74
C SER A 99 8.00 3.33 -10.20
N TRP A 100 8.72 3.62 -9.11
CA TRP A 100 8.89 4.96 -8.57
C TRP A 100 9.52 5.93 -9.57
N ALA A 101 10.54 5.48 -10.31
CA ALA A 101 11.20 6.30 -11.33
C ALA A 101 10.24 6.71 -12.46
N PHE A 102 9.32 5.82 -12.86
CA PHE A 102 8.27 6.13 -13.82
C PHE A 102 7.23 7.11 -13.23
N ASP A 103 6.73 6.84 -12.03
CA ASP A 103 5.68 7.66 -11.41
C ASP A 103 6.17 9.08 -11.08
N THR A 104 7.46 9.23 -10.76
CA THR A 104 8.08 10.53 -10.47
C THR A 104 8.74 11.20 -11.69
N ASN A 105 8.79 10.53 -12.84
CA ASN A 105 9.28 11.07 -14.11
C ASN A 105 8.73 10.27 -15.30
N ILE A 106 7.56 10.68 -15.80
CA ILE A 106 6.83 9.95 -16.84
C ILE A 106 7.50 10.15 -18.20
N THR A 107 8.30 9.17 -18.62
CA THR A 107 8.96 9.12 -19.93
C THR A 107 8.82 7.74 -20.56
N ASP A 108 8.96 7.66 -21.90
CA ASP A 108 8.93 6.37 -22.59
C ASP A 108 10.12 5.48 -22.19
N TYR A 109 11.26 6.10 -21.87
CA TYR A 109 12.43 5.42 -21.30
C TYR A 109 12.10 4.76 -19.95
N ASN A 110 11.60 5.53 -18.97
CA ASN A 110 11.26 4.97 -17.66
C ASN A 110 10.13 3.93 -17.75
N SER A 111 9.18 4.11 -18.67
CA SER A 111 8.15 3.11 -18.95
C SER A 111 8.76 1.80 -19.45
N ALA A 112 9.73 1.86 -20.37
CA ALA A 112 10.40 0.67 -20.91
C ALA A 112 11.23 -0.04 -19.83
N VAL A 113 11.96 0.72 -18.99
CA VAL A 113 12.73 0.19 -17.87
C VAL A 113 11.81 -0.50 -16.85
N LYS A 114 10.72 0.16 -16.44
CA LYS A 114 9.71 -0.42 -15.54
C LYS A 114 9.21 -1.75 -16.08
N VAL A 115 8.70 -1.78 -17.32
CA VAL A 115 8.17 -3.01 -17.94
C VAL A 115 9.23 -4.11 -18.00
N GLN A 116 10.49 -3.78 -18.33
CA GLN A 116 11.58 -4.76 -18.36
C GLN A 116 11.85 -5.37 -16.98
N VAL A 117 11.92 -4.54 -15.93
CA VAL A 117 12.21 -4.98 -14.56
C VAL A 117 11.03 -5.79 -14.01
N SER A 118 9.79 -5.35 -14.22
CA SER A 118 8.59 -6.07 -13.77
C SER A 118 8.49 -7.46 -14.40
N LEU A 119 8.84 -7.60 -15.69
CA LEU A 119 8.91 -8.92 -16.34
C LEU A 119 10.02 -9.82 -15.76
N ALA A 120 11.16 -9.25 -15.38
CA ALA A 120 12.24 -10.01 -14.74
C ALA A 120 11.87 -10.45 -13.32
N TYR A 121 11.21 -9.58 -12.55
CA TYR A 121 10.67 -9.89 -11.24
C TYR A 121 9.60 -10.99 -11.32
N SER A 122 8.61 -10.83 -12.21
CA SER A 122 7.54 -11.81 -12.45
C SER A 122 8.09 -13.21 -12.74
N LYS A 123 9.08 -13.32 -13.64
CA LYS A 123 9.74 -14.61 -13.94
C LYS A 123 10.39 -15.24 -12.71
N ALA A 124 11.06 -14.45 -11.88
CA ALA A 124 11.68 -14.94 -10.67
C ALA A 124 10.63 -15.37 -9.63
N TYR A 125 9.55 -14.60 -9.50
CA TYR A 125 8.48 -14.89 -8.57
C TYR A 125 7.69 -16.15 -8.96
N ALA A 126 7.54 -16.42 -10.26
CA ALA A 126 6.92 -17.65 -10.76
C ALA A 126 7.66 -18.93 -10.30
N GLU A 127 8.99 -18.88 -10.19
CA GLU A 127 9.78 -20.01 -9.66
C GLU A 127 9.52 -20.22 -8.16
N ILE A 128 9.39 -19.11 -7.40
CA ILE A 128 9.04 -19.14 -5.98
C ILE A 128 7.66 -19.74 -5.80
N GLN A 129 6.68 -19.31 -6.59
CA GLN A 129 5.32 -19.85 -6.60
C GLN A 129 5.30 -21.35 -6.90
N LYS A 130 6.06 -21.78 -7.92
CA LYS A 130 6.17 -23.20 -8.29
C LYS A 130 6.73 -24.03 -7.14
N ASN A 131 7.73 -23.53 -6.43
CA ASN A 131 8.31 -24.21 -5.28
C ASN A 131 7.35 -24.21 -4.08
N ALA A 132 6.74 -23.07 -3.78
CA ALA A 132 5.75 -22.91 -2.71
C ALA A 132 4.54 -23.85 -2.90
N SER A 133 4.12 -24.08 -4.14
CA SER A 133 3.00 -24.97 -4.50
C SER A 133 3.26 -26.44 -4.19
N ARG A 134 4.51 -26.87 -3.97
CA ARG A 134 4.86 -28.27 -3.66
C ARG A 134 4.61 -28.66 -2.20
N PHE A 135 4.51 -27.68 -1.31
CA PHE A 135 4.30 -27.95 0.11
C PHE A 135 2.88 -28.45 0.36
N ASP A 136 2.70 -29.31 1.36
CA ASP A 136 1.38 -29.68 1.86
C ASP A 136 1.06 -28.80 3.05
N LEU A 137 0.16 -27.83 2.88
CA LEU A 137 -0.14 -26.82 3.92
C LEU A 137 -0.70 -27.47 5.19
N SER A 138 -1.38 -28.61 5.08
CA SER A 138 -1.95 -29.33 6.23
C SER A 138 -0.89 -29.90 7.17
N LYS A 139 0.35 -30.04 6.68
CA LYS A 139 1.51 -30.56 7.44
C LYS A 139 2.38 -29.45 8.03
N LEU A 140 2.06 -28.18 7.76
CA LEU A 140 2.81 -27.04 8.26
C LEU A 140 2.12 -26.47 9.52
N LYS A 141 2.92 -25.83 10.38
CA LYS A 141 2.36 -24.96 11.42
C LYS A 141 1.62 -23.80 10.78
N GLU A 142 0.61 -23.27 11.47
CA GLU A 142 -0.28 -22.22 10.97
C GLU A 142 0.47 -21.03 10.33
N ASP A 143 1.43 -20.43 11.04
CA ASP A 143 2.22 -19.31 10.51
C ASP A 143 2.97 -19.66 9.22
N ALA A 144 3.57 -20.85 9.17
CA ALA A 144 4.31 -21.32 7.99
C ALA A 144 3.35 -21.63 6.84
N ALA A 145 2.20 -22.24 7.13
CA ALA A 145 1.16 -22.48 6.15
C ALA A 145 0.67 -21.15 5.54
N GLN A 146 0.46 -20.12 6.39
CA GLN A 146 0.03 -18.80 5.96
C GLN A 146 1.09 -18.09 5.10
N GLN A 147 2.36 -18.15 5.48
CA GLN A 147 3.46 -17.59 4.67
C GLN A 147 3.56 -18.26 3.30
N ILE A 148 3.46 -19.60 3.25
CA ILE A 148 3.50 -20.35 1.99
C ILE A 148 2.24 -20.07 1.15
N LYS A 149 1.07 -19.86 1.77
CA LYS A 149 -0.16 -19.43 1.08
C LYS A 149 0.06 -18.09 0.38
N PHE A 150 0.66 -17.10 1.04
CA PHE A 150 1.01 -15.82 0.39
C PHE A 150 1.96 -15.99 -0.80
N LEU A 151 2.97 -16.86 -0.67
CA LEU A 151 3.91 -17.14 -1.77
C LEU A 151 3.29 -17.88 -2.95
N ARG A 152 2.13 -18.54 -2.77
CA ARG A 152 1.37 -19.18 -3.86
C ARG A 152 0.46 -18.21 -4.59
N ASN A 153 0.04 -17.13 -3.93
CA ASN A 153 -0.93 -16.21 -4.48
C ASN A 153 -0.33 -15.49 -5.71
N SER A 154 -1.04 -15.58 -6.82
CA SER A 154 -0.70 -14.90 -8.07
C SER A 154 -1.95 -14.53 -8.82
N THR A 155 -1.85 -13.50 -9.64
CA THR A 155 -2.83 -13.18 -10.67
C THR A 155 -2.15 -12.81 -11.98
N GLU A 156 -0.83 -13.02 -12.05
CA GLU A 156 -0.04 -12.70 -13.23
C GLU A 156 -0.35 -13.70 -14.35
N LEU A 157 -0.32 -13.18 -15.57
CA LEU A 157 -0.47 -13.97 -16.78
C LEU A 157 0.73 -14.88 -16.97
N LYS A 158 0.48 -16.17 -17.23
CA LYS A 158 1.55 -17.15 -17.51
C LYS A 158 2.22 -16.87 -18.86
N ASN A 159 1.46 -16.34 -19.83
CA ASN A 159 1.99 -15.94 -21.12
C ASN A 159 2.71 -14.59 -21.02
N GLN A 160 4.03 -14.60 -21.28
CA GLN A 160 4.88 -13.42 -21.15
C GLN A 160 4.56 -12.30 -22.15
N THR A 161 4.04 -12.63 -23.33
CA THR A 161 3.61 -11.63 -24.31
C THR A 161 2.35 -10.90 -23.84
N GLU A 162 1.37 -11.63 -23.32
CA GLU A 162 0.14 -11.06 -22.76
C GLU A 162 0.41 -10.29 -21.46
N LEU A 163 1.33 -10.78 -20.61
CA LEU A 163 1.79 -10.04 -19.43
C LEU A 163 2.40 -8.70 -19.83
N LYS A 164 3.33 -8.71 -20.80
CA LYS A 164 3.93 -7.48 -21.34
C LYS A 164 2.87 -6.55 -21.94
N GLU A 165 1.85 -7.08 -22.60
CA GLU A 165 0.72 -6.30 -23.09
C GLU A 165 -0.03 -5.62 -21.94
N ALA A 166 -0.36 -6.35 -20.86
CA ALA A 166 -1.05 -5.81 -19.69
C ALA A 166 -0.25 -4.69 -19.00
N GLU A 167 1.06 -4.89 -18.81
CA GLU A 167 1.96 -3.88 -18.22
C GLU A 167 2.05 -2.60 -19.07
N ASN A 168 2.16 -2.76 -20.40
CA ASN A 168 2.14 -1.63 -21.33
C ASN A 168 0.79 -0.90 -21.33
N LEU A 169 -0.32 -1.62 -21.24
CA LEU A 169 -1.66 -1.03 -21.14
C LEU A 169 -1.79 -0.21 -19.85
N GLY A 170 -1.36 -0.75 -18.70
CA GLY A 170 -1.35 -0.04 -17.42
C GLY A 170 -0.51 1.24 -17.46
N SER A 171 0.71 1.17 -18.01
CA SER A 171 1.59 2.33 -18.18
C SER A 171 0.99 3.38 -19.13
N LYS A 172 0.38 2.95 -20.24
CA LYS A 172 -0.29 3.84 -21.21
C LYS A 172 -1.49 4.54 -20.61
N MET A 173 -2.33 3.83 -19.84
CA MET A 173 -3.48 4.42 -19.14
C MET A 173 -3.01 5.44 -18.09
N SER A 174 -1.96 5.12 -17.33
CA SER A 174 -1.38 6.03 -16.33
C SER A 174 -0.82 7.31 -16.95
N LYS A 175 -0.12 7.19 -18.09
CA LYS A 175 0.36 8.33 -18.88
C LYS A 175 -0.81 9.19 -19.37
N LEU A 176 -1.79 8.58 -20.03
CA LEU A 176 -2.97 9.29 -20.55
C LEU A 176 -3.73 10.05 -19.46
N TYR A 177 -3.89 9.45 -18.28
CA TYR A 177 -4.55 10.09 -17.16
C TYR A 177 -3.71 11.26 -16.60
N SER A 178 -2.42 11.03 -16.35
CA SER A 178 -1.56 12.01 -15.65
C SER A 178 -1.18 13.22 -16.50
N THR A 179 -1.19 13.09 -17.83
CA THR A 179 -0.83 14.17 -18.76
C THR A 179 -2.03 14.79 -19.47
N ALA A 180 -3.26 14.35 -19.18
CA ALA A 180 -4.45 14.93 -19.79
C ALA A 180 -4.63 16.39 -19.37
N THR A 181 -5.05 17.22 -20.32
CA THR A 181 -5.44 18.61 -20.10
C THR A 181 -6.81 18.86 -20.71
N VAL A 182 -7.55 19.83 -20.15
CA VAL A 182 -8.80 20.34 -20.72
C VAL A 182 -8.51 21.74 -21.23
N GLY A 183 -8.36 21.89 -22.55
CA GLY A 183 -7.69 23.06 -23.11
C GLY A 183 -6.26 23.13 -22.57
N THR A 184 -5.90 24.24 -21.92
CA THR A 184 -4.60 24.45 -21.27
C THR A 184 -4.56 24.06 -19.79
N ALA A 185 -5.69 23.69 -19.18
CA ALA A 185 -5.78 23.37 -17.76
C ALA A 185 -5.36 21.91 -17.49
N SER A 186 -4.35 21.71 -16.64
CA SER A 186 -3.99 20.37 -16.16
C SER A 186 -4.90 19.93 -15.01
N PHE A 187 -4.91 18.64 -14.68
CA PHE A 187 -5.75 18.14 -13.59
C PHE A 187 -5.47 18.85 -12.27
N SER A 188 -4.21 18.92 -11.88
CA SER A 188 -3.77 19.58 -10.64
C SER A 188 -2.64 20.57 -10.93
N PRO A 189 -2.77 21.85 -10.50
CA PRO A 189 -3.83 22.34 -9.61
C PRO A 189 -5.11 22.83 -10.31
N GLU A 190 -5.12 23.07 -11.63
CA GLU A 190 -6.11 23.94 -12.26
C GLU A 190 -7.55 23.39 -12.20
N LEU A 191 -7.78 22.16 -12.66
CA LEU A 191 -9.14 21.58 -12.63
C LEU A 191 -9.60 21.30 -11.20
N VAL A 192 -8.71 20.86 -10.31
CA VAL A 192 -9.01 20.70 -8.88
C VAL A 192 -9.48 22.03 -8.27
N ASP A 193 -8.78 23.13 -8.55
CA ASP A 193 -9.15 24.46 -8.07
C ASP A 193 -10.48 24.95 -8.64
N ILE A 194 -10.75 24.70 -9.93
CA ILE A 194 -12.05 25.02 -10.52
C ILE A 194 -13.17 24.27 -9.81
N MET A 195 -13.02 22.94 -9.64
CA MET A 195 -14.05 22.12 -9.00
C MET A 195 -14.27 22.50 -7.53
N ALA A 196 -13.22 22.88 -6.80
CA ALA A 196 -13.31 23.22 -5.39
C ALA A 196 -13.89 24.63 -5.16
N LYS A 197 -13.48 25.63 -5.96
CA LYS A 197 -13.72 27.06 -5.67
C LYS A 197 -14.78 27.70 -6.55
N SER A 198 -15.00 27.20 -7.77
CA SER A 198 -15.99 27.79 -8.66
C SER A 198 -17.40 27.57 -8.12
N ARG A 199 -18.26 28.57 -8.30
CA ARG A 199 -19.70 28.46 -8.10
C ARG A 199 -20.48 28.69 -9.40
N ASP A 200 -19.80 28.84 -10.54
CA ASP A 200 -20.43 28.93 -11.85
C ASP A 200 -20.77 27.53 -12.38
N TYR A 201 -22.05 27.27 -12.64
CA TYR A 201 -22.58 26.00 -13.13
C TYR A 201 -21.91 25.55 -14.43
N ASN A 202 -21.82 26.43 -15.44
CA ASN A 202 -21.30 26.07 -16.76
C ASN A 202 -19.79 25.84 -16.70
N LYS A 203 -19.06 26.62 -15.89
CA LYS A 203 -17.62 26.42 -15.68
C LYS A 203 -17.33 25.08 -15.02
N LEU A 204 -18.11 24.71 -14.00
CA LEU A 204 -18.01 23.40 -13.34
C LEU A 204 -18.35 22.26 -14.31
N LEU A 205 -19.43 22.40 -15.09
CA LEU A 205 -19.84 21.41 -16.08
C LEU A 205 -18.76 21.22 -17.16
N ASN A 206 -18.20 22.30 -17.69
CA ASN A 206 -17.15 22.26 -18.70
C ASN A 206 -15.88 21.57 -18.17
N ALA A 207 -15.46 21.86 -16.93
CA ALA A 207 -14.33 21.18 -16.30
C ALA A 207 -14.61 19.68 -16.10
N TRP A 208 -15.78 19.34 -15.55
CA TRP A 208 -16.18 17.96 -15.26
C TRP A 208 -16.32 17.10 -16.52
N TRP A 209 -16.97 17.64 -17.54
CA TRP A 209 -17.19 16.98 -18.83
C TRP A 209 -15.90 16.90 -19.64
N GLY A 210 -15.17 18.01 -19.73
CA GLY A 210 -13.89 18.08 -20.41
C GLY A 210 -12.90 17.05 -19.86
N TRP A 211 -12.81 16.91 -18.54
CA TRP A 211 -11.91 15.92 -17.93
C TRP A 211 -12.25 14.49 -18.37
N ARG A 212 -13.54 14.13 -18.36
CA ARG A 212 -14.02 12.81 -18.79
C ARG A 212 -13.81 12.56 -20.28
N ASN A 213 -13.91 13.62 -21.09
CA ASN A 213 -13.64 13.54 -22.53
C ASN A 213 -12.16 13.33 -22.83
N GLU A 214 -11.30 14.10 -22.16
CA GLU A 214 -9.87 14.13 -22.48
C GLU A 214 -9.06 13.01 -21.82
N SER A 215 -9.53 12.45 -20.71
CA SER A 215 -8.93 11.29 -20.04
C SER A 215 -9.76 10.01 -20.27
N GLY A 216 -10.96 9.94 -19.69
CA GLY A 216 -11.78 8.73 -19.61
C GLY A 216 -12.13 8.10 -20.96
N ARG A 217 -12.53 8.89 -21.96
CA ARG A 217 -12.86 8.34 -23.29
C ARG A 217 -11.67 7.68 -23.97
N LYS A 218 -10.47 8.23 -23.81
CA LYS A 218 -9.23 7.68 -24.40
C LYS A 218 -8.77 6.40 -23.69
N ILE A 219 -9.16 6.22 -22.42
CA ILE A 219 -8.81 5.05 -21.59
C ILE A 219 -9.79 3.89 -21.81
N ARG A 220 -11.05 4.14 -22.21
CA ARG A 220 -12.12 3.13 -22.28
C ARG A 220 -11.73 1.81 -22.94
N ASP A 221 -11.19 1.86 -24.16
CA ASP A 221 -10.92 0.64 -24.93
C ASP A 221 -9.64 -0.06 -24.44
N LEU A 222 -8.67 0.70 -23.92
CA LEU A 222 -7.49 0.15 -23.22
C LEU A 222 -7.91 -0.61 -21.96
N TYR A 223 -8.82 -0.02 -21.17
CA TYR A 223 -9.32 -0.60 -19.94
C TYR A 223 -10.08 -1.90 -20.19
N ARG A 224 -10.86 -1.98 -21.27
CA ARG A 224 -11.54 -3.24 -21.67
C ARG A 224 -10.53 -4.37 -21.90
N ARG A 225 -9.45 -4.10 -22.64
CA ARG A 225 -8.40 -5.11 -22.89
C ARG A 225 -7.65 -5.46 -21.62
N TYR A 226 -7.33 -4.46 -20.79
CA TYR A 226 -6.67 -4.65 -19.51
C TYR A 226 -7.49 -5.52 -18.56
N VAL A 227 -8.81 -5.28 -18.43
CA VAL A 227 -9.71 -6.12 -17.62
C VAL A 227 -9.79 -7.55 -18.15
N TYR A 228 -9.84 -7.73 -19.48
CA TYR A 228 -9.80 -9.08 -20.08
C TYR A 228 -8.51 -9.83 -19.68
N LEU A 229 -7.36 -9.19 -19.85
CA LEU A 229 -6.05 -9.77 -19.57
C LEU A 229 -5.86 -10.08 -18.07
N THR A 230 -6.19 -9.15 -17.19
CA THR A 230 -6.06 -9.33 -15.74
C THR A 230 -7.02 -10.39 -15.20
N ASN A 231 -8.24 -10.49 -15.73
CA ASN A 231 -9.16 -11.58 -15.40
C ASN A 231 -8.68 -12.93 -15.94
N LYS A 232 -8.05 -12.96 -17.12
CA LYS A 232 -7.42 -14.18 -17.64
C LYS A 232 -6.31 -14.65 -16.70
N GLY A 233 -5.42 -13.75 -16.27
CA GLY A 233 -4.39 -14.05 -15.27
C GLY A 233 -4.96 -14.54 -13.95
N ALA A 234 -6.06 -13.95 -13.46
CA ALA A 234 -6.73 -14.43 -12.27
C ALA A 234 -7.24 -15.89 -12.41
N ARG A 235 -7.90 -16.21 -13.54
CA ARG A 235 -8.37 -17.58 -13.84
C ARG A 235 -7.26 -18.60 -13.99
N GLU A 236 -6.15 -18.21 -14.60
CA GLU A 236 -4.96 -19.08 -14.71
C GLU A 236 -4.37 -19.46 -13.34
N ASN A 237 -4.70 -18.68 -12.29
CA ASN A 237 -4.21 -18.86 -10.92
C ASN A 237 -5.34 -19.26 -9.94
N GLY A 238 -6.45 -19.80 -10.44
CA GLY A 238 -7.48 -20.43 -9.61
C GLY A 238 -8.56 -19.50 -9.06
N TYR A 239 -8.59 -18.22 -9.48
CA TYR A 239 -9.66 -17.28 -9.14
C TYR A 239 -10.74 -17.24 -10.23
N THR A 240 -11.97 -16.85 -9.89
CA THR A 240 -13.04 -16.62 -10.88
C THR A 240 -12.75 -15.40 -11.74
N ASP A 241 -12.24 -14.35 -11.10
CA ASP A 241 -11.93 -13.05 -11.67
C ASP A 241 -10.95 -12.30 -10.76
N ARG A 242 -10.46 -11.16 -11.24
CA ARG A 242 -9.50 -10.33 -10.50
C ARG A 242 -10.10 -9.74 -9.22
N GLY A 243 -11.41 -9.49 -9.19
CA GLY A 243 -12.10 -8.98 -8.01
C GLY A 243 -12.15 -9.99 -6.86
N GLN A 244 -12.25 -11.28 -7.16
CA GLN A 244 -12.16 -12.33 -6.13
C GLN A 244 -10.80 -12.32 -5.43
N GLU A 245 -9.69 -12.17 -6.17
CA GLU A 245 -8.37 -12.03 -5.55
C GLU A 245 -8.28 -10.80 -4.64
N TRP A 246 -8.79 -9.65 -5.09
CA TRP A 246 -8.80 -8.45 -4.26
C TRP A 246 -9.58 -8.62 -2.97
N ARG A 247 -10.76 -9.25 -3.03
CA ARG A 247 -11.56 -9.56 -1.83
C ARG A 247 -10.89 -10.60 -0.94
N GLY A 248 -10.18 -11.57 -1.52
CA GLY A 248 -9.45 -12.62 -0.80
C GLY A 248 -8.39 -12.08 0.17
N LYS A 249 -7.86 -10.87 -0.06
CA LYS A 249 -6.90 -10.21 0.85
C LYS A 249 -7.46 -9.88 2.22
N TYR A 250 -8.78 -9.78 2.35
CA TYR A 250 -9.43 -9.53 3.63
C TYR A 250 -9.54 -10.82 4.45
N GLU A 251 -9.45 -12.00 3.82
CA GLU A 251 -9.64 -13.32 4.48
C GLU A 251 -10.95 -13.39 5.29
N VAL A 252 -11.98 -12.69 4.80
CA VAL A 252 -13.32 -12.64 5.38
C VAL A 252 -14.30 -13.32 4.43
N ASP A 253 -14.99 -14.33 4.94
CA ASP A 253 -16.10 -14.96 4.24
C ASP A 253 -17.24 -13.96 4.06
N ASP A 254 -17.93 -14.04 2.91
CA ASP A 254 -19.06 -13.18 2.57
C ASP A 254 -18.80 -11.67 2.71
N PHE A 255 -17.57 -11.24 2.38
CA PHE A 255 -17.15 -9.84 2.40
C PHE A 255 -18.15 -8.88 1.70
N GLY A 256 -18.80 -9.35 0.63
CA GLY A 256 -19.80 -8.58 -0.11
C GLY A 256 -21.02 -8.23 0.75
N ALA A 257 -21.61 -9.21 1.44
CA ALA A 257 -22.76 -8.98 2.29
C ALA A 257 -22.44 -8.07 3.50
N ILE A 258 -21.23 -8.17 4.05
CA ILE A 258 -20.78 -7.30 5.16
C ILE A 258 -20.74 -5.84 4.69
N VAL A 259 -20.15 -5.57 3.52
CA VAL A 259 -20.09 -4.23 2.96
C VAL A 259 -21.49 -3.69 2.64
N GLU A 260 -22.38 -4.53 2.08
CA GLU A 260 -23.76 -4.15 1.80
C GLU A 260 -24.54 -3.82 3.07
N LYS A 261 -24.36 -4.60 4.15
CA LYS A 261 -24.95 -4.32 5.46
C LYS A 261 -24.48 -2.97 6.00
N LEU A 262 -23.16 -2.71 5.99
CA LEU A 262 -22.60 -1.43 6.45
C LEU A 262 -23.15 -0.24 5.65
N TRP A 263 -23.32 -0.41 4.33
CA TRP A 263 -23.96 0.61 3.50
C TRP A 263 -25.41 0.85 3.92
N ASN A 264 -26.19 -0.21 4.15
CA ASN A 264 -27.58 -0.08 4.58
C ASN A 264 -27.71 0.57 5.96
N ASP A 265 -26.78 0.31 6.88
CA ASP A 265 -26.75 0.95 8.20
C ASP A 265 -26.45 2.47 8.08
N LEU A 266 -25.59 2.87 7.14
CA LEU A 266 -25.24 4.28 6.88
C LEU A 266 -26.26 5.02 6.00
N ARG A 267 -27.03 4.29 5.20
CA ARG A 267 -27.92 4.82 4.17
C ARG A 267 -28.91 5.88 4.69
N PRO A 268 -29.60 5.72 5.85
CA PRO A 268 -30.52 6.74 6.34
C PRO A 268 -29.83 8.10 6.57
N LEU A 269 -28.66 8.10 7.20
CA LEU A 269 -27.88 9.32 7.42
C LEU A 269 -27.43 9.95 6.10
N TYR A 270 -26.97 9.13 5.15
CA TYR A 270 -26.57 9.62 3.83
C TYR A 270 -27.75 10.26 3.08
N LEU A 271 -28.95 9.69 3.16
CA LEU A 271 -30.14 10.23 2.49
C LEU A 271 -30.56 11.58 3.08
N GLU A 272 -30.53 11.73 4.41
CA GLU A 272 -30.79 13.02 5.08
C GLU A 272 -29.76 14.09 4.67
N MET A 273 -28.47 13.73 4.70
CA MET A 273 -27.39 14.62 4.25
C MET A 273 -27.55 14.99 2.78
N HIS A 274 -27.85 14.02 1.91
CA HIS A 274 -28.08 14.23 0.48
C HIS A 274 -29.27 15.16 0.25
N ALA A 275 -30.40 14.94 0.91
CA ALA A 275 -31.60 15.79 0.79
C ALA A 275 -31.32 17.24 1.25
N TYR A 276 -30.63 17.40 2.38
CA TYR A 276 -30.23 18.71 2.89
C TYR A 276 -29.32 19.47 1.91
N VAL A 277 -28.28 18.79 1.39
CA VAL A 277 -27.36 19.37 0.41
C VAL A 277 -28.08 19.73 -0.90
N ARG A 278 -28.94 18.83 -1.41
CA ARG A 278 -29.77 19.08 -2.61
C ARG A 278 -30.63 20.32 -2.45
N HIS A 279 -31.31 20.46 -1.31
CA HIS A 279 -32.13 21.63 -0.99
C HIS A 279 -31.33 22.93 -0.97
N LYS A 280 -30.14 22.93 -0.37
CA LYS A 280 -29.25 24.10 -0.34
C LYS A 280 -28.74 24.45 -1.74
N LEU A 281 -28.28 23.47 -2.51
CA LEU A 281 -27.79 23.67 -3.88
C LEU A 281 -28.89 24.18 -4.82
N ARG A 282 -30.14 23.75 -4.66
CA ARG A 282 -31.27 24.27 -5.45
C ARG A 282 -31.48 25.78 -5.28
N LYS A 283 -31.21 26.32 -4.10
CA LYS A 283 -31.28 27.77 -3.85
C LYS A 283 -30.15 28.53 -4.56
N VAL A 284 -28.99 27.91 -4.70
CA VAL A 284 -27.81 28.49 -5.38
C VAL A 284 -27.93 28.35 -6.91
N TYR A 285 -28.49 27.24 -7.38
CA TYR A 285 -28.61 26.87 -8.79
C TYR A 285 -30.08 26.68 -9.22
N PRO A 286 -30.89 27.75 -9.22
CA PRO A 286 -32.32 27.65 -9.54
C PRO A 286 -32.53 27.12 -10.97
N GLY A 287 -33.45 26.17 -11.11
CA GLY A 287 -33.77 25.52 -12.39
C GLY A 287 -32.71 24.55 -12.91
N LYS A 288 -31.62 24.31 -12.16
CA LYS A 288 -30.62 23.29 -12.48
C LYS A 288 -30.73 22.07 -11.58
N VAL A 289 -30.95 22.27 -10.28
CA VAL A 289 -31.13 21.17 -9.32
C VAL A 289 -32.62 20.91 -9.08
N VAL A 290 -33.07 19.68 -9.30
CA VAL A 290 -34.47 19.28 -9.08
C VAL A 290 -34.79 19.02 -7.61
N GLU A 291 -36.07 19.19 -7.23
CA GLU A 291 -36.54 19.01 -5.85
C GLU A 291 -36.46 17.55 -5.38
N ASP A 292 -36.94 16.65 -6.22
CA ASP A 292 -37.00 15.22 -5.96
C ASP A 292 -36.25 14.45 -7.05
N GLY A 293 -34.94 14.30 -6.86
CA GLY A 293 -34.07 13.63 -7.82
C GLY A 293 -32.59 13.64 -7.40
N TYR A 294 -31.71 13.35 -8.35
CA TYR A 294 -30.28 13.30 -8.09
C TYR A 294 -29.66 14.71 -8.06
N ILE A 295 -28.51 14.84 -7.40
CA ILE A 295 -27.66 16.03 -7.52
C ILE A 295 -26.74 15.83 -8.73
N GLU A 296 -26.58 16.86 -9.56
CA GLU A 296 -25.64 16.83 -10.67
C GLU A 296 -24.19 16.70 -10.14
N ALA A 297 -23.48 15.67 -10.58
CA ALA A 297 -22.18 15.27 -10.03
C ALA A 297 -21.06 16.32 -10.11
N HIS A 298 -21.23 17.39 -10.89
CA HIS A 298 -20.24 18.47 -11.03
C HIS A 298 -20.41 19.61 -10.01
N LEU A 299 -21.45 19.55 -9.16
CA LEU A 299 -21.77 20.62 -8.19
C LEU A 299 -21.22 20.34 -6.77
N LEU A 300 -20.50 19.24 -6.58
CA LEU A 300 -20.17 18.72 -5.25
C LEU A 300 -18.72 19.00 -4.82
N GLY A 301 -18.09 20.05 -5.39
CA GLY A 301 -16.79 20.54 -4.92
C GLY A 301 -15.58 19.67 -5.27
N ASN A 302 -15.78 18.58 -6.00
CA ASN A 302 -14.75 17.59 -6.33
C ASN A 302 -15.04 16.95 -7.70
N MET A 303 -14.00 16.62 -8.47
CA MET A 303 -14.10 16.06 -9.83
C MET A 303 -14.97 14.78 -9.94
N TRP A 304 -15.03 14.01 -8.85
CA TRP A 304 -15.76 12.74 -8.76
C TRP A 304 -16.87 12.76 -7.72
N ALA A 305 -17.14 13.90 -7.09
CA ALA A 305 -18.09 14.01 -5.98
C ALA A 305 -17.83 13.03 -4.81
N GLN A 306 -16.58 12.56 -4.66
CA GLN A 306 -16.21 11.61 -3.60
C GLN A 306 -16.10 12.25 -2.20
N SER A 307 -16.03 13.59 -2.16
CA SER A 307 -16.00 14.39 -0.93
C SER A 307 -16.63 15.74 -1.23
N TRP A 308 -17.49 16.21 -0.33
CA TRP A 308 -18.30 17.43 -0.50
C TRP A 308 -17.80 18.59 0.39
N VAL A 309 -16.62 18.44 1.00
CA VAL A 309 -16.07 19.43 1.94
C VAL A 309 -15.88 20.82 1.31
N ASN A 310 -15.58 20.89 0.01
CA ASN A 310 -15.31 22.13 -0.70
C ASN A 310 -16.55 22.98 -1.02
N ILE A 311 -17.76 22.48 -0.73
CA ILE A 311 -19.02 23.25 -0.85
C ILE A 311 -19.61 23.62 0.52
N PHE A 312 -18.84 23.49 1.60
CA PHE A 312 -19.30 23.80 2.94
C PHE A 312 -19.90 25.21 3.07
N ASP A 313 -19.31 26.20 2.39
CA ASP A 313 -19.81 27.58 2.26
C ASP A 313 -21.25 27.67 1.71
N LEU A 314 -21.67 26.72 0.86
CA LEU A 314 -23.01 26.68 0.28
C LEU A 314 -24.03 25.99 1.19
N VAL A 315 -23.56 25.06 2.02
CA VAL A 315 -24.40 24.16 2.81
C VAL A 315 -24.29 24.39 4.30
N GLU A 316 -23.62 25.46 4.73
CA GLU A 316 -23.45 25.82 6.15
C GLU A 316 -24.82 25.82 6.88
N PRO A 317 -24.96 25.06 7.98
CA PRO A 317 -26.19 25.05 8.76
C PRO A 317 -26.44 26.37 9.49
N TYR A 318 -25.38 26.96 10.09
CA TYR A 318 -25.45 28.15 10.91
C TYR A 318 -24.48 29.21 10.40
N LYS A 319 -25.02 30.25 9.76
CA LYS A 319 -24.21 31.36 9.23
C LYS A 319 -23.39 32.03 10.34
N ASN A 320 -22.16 32.42 10.01
CA ASN A 320 -21.24 33.15 10.89
C ASN A 320 -20.75 32.36 12.12
N LYS A 321 -20.90 31.03 12.13
CA LYS A 321 -20.23 30.14 13.09
C LYS A 321 -19.02 29.53 12.37
N SER A 322 -17.92 30.29 12.34
CA SER A 322 -16.75 30.00 11.51
C SER A 322 -16.26 28.56 11.63
N SER A 323 -16.16 27.86 10.52
CA SER A 323 -15.16 26.80 10.36
C SER A 323 -13.77 27.44 10.31
N LEU A 324 -12.80 26.88 11.02
CA LEU A 324 -11.43 27.39 11.01
C LEU A 324 -10.76 27.08 9.66
N ASP A 325 -10.72 28.05 8.73
CA ASP A 325 -9.86 27.97 7.54
C ASP A 325 -8.45 28.46 7.89
N VAL A 326 -7.51 27.54 7.94
CA VAL A 326 -6.10 27.82 8.26
C VAL A 326 -5.23 28.07 7.01
N THR A 327 -5.78 27.99 5.80
CA THR A 327 -5.01 27.99 4.55
C THR A 327 -4.11 29.22 4.42
N SER A 328 -4.65 30.42 4.68
CA SER A 328 -3.88 31.67 4.61
C SER A 328 -2.76 31.71 5.65
N ASN A 329 -3.03 31.24 6.87
CA ASN A 329 -2.05 31.19 7.95
C ASN A 329 -0.96 30.15 7.65
N MET A 330 -1.30 28.99 7.09
CA MET A 330 -0.32 27.96 6.72
C MET A 330 0.64 28.43 5.63
N LYS A 331 0.19 29.30 4.71
CA LYS A 331 1.05 29.85 3.66
C LYS A 331 2.06 30.87 4.18
N THR A 332 1.70 31.63 5.21
CA THR A 332 2.54 32.71 5.74
C THR A 332 3.39 32.29 6.93
N ASP A 333 2.95 31.31 7.71
CA ASP A 333 3.65 30.86 8.91
C ASP A 333 4.91 30.05 8.55
N PRO A 334 6.11 30.53 8.93
CA PRO A 334 7.37 29.86 8.59
C PRO A 334 7.52 28.47 9.22
N ARG A 335 6.65 28.06 10.16
CA ARG A 335 6.66 26.72 10.74
C ARG A 335 6.07 25.67 9.80
N TYR A 336 5.21 26.04 8.86
CA TYR A 336 4.42 25.08 8.06
C TYR A 336 4.34 25.41 6.56
N ASN A 337 4.99 26.48 6.10
CA ASN A 337 4.85 26.99 4.73
C ASN A 337 5.54 26.20 3.61
N THR A 338 6.08 25.00 3.88
CA THR A 338 6.66 24.12 2.86
C THR A 338 6.17 22.69 3.03
N ALA A 339 6.16 21.90 1.95
CA ALA A 339 5.74 20.50 2.01
C ALA A 339 6.58 19.66 2.99
N GLU A 340 7.89 19.90 3.05
CA GLU A 340 8.78 19.24 4.01
C GLU A 340 8.42 19.60 5.46
N LYS A 341 8.11 20.86 5.75
CA LYS A 341 7.71 21.30 7.10
C LYS A 341 6.37 20.73 7.52
N LEU A 342 5.39 20.67 6.61
CA LEU A 342 4.11 19.99 6.87
C LEU A 342 4.33 18.51 7.18
N THR A 343 5.26 17.88 6.46
CA THR A 343 5.59 16.48 6.68
C THR A 343 6.28 16.27 8.04
N LYS A 344 7.17 17.18 8.46
CA LYS A 344 7.78 17.17 9.80
C LYS A 344 6.76 17.41 10.90
N LEU A 345 5.78 18.29 10.71
CA LEU A 345 4.68 18.48 11.66
C LEU A 345 3.87 17.19 11.83
N ALA A 346 3.59 16.47 10.74
CA ALA A 346 2.94 15.16 10.81
C ALA A 346 3.81 14.13 11.53
N GLU A 347 5.13 14.11 11.29
CA GLU A 347 6.07 13.26 12.01
C GLU A 347 6.08 13.57 13.52
N GLU A 348 6.11 14.85 13.92
CA GLU A 348 6.05 15.28 15.32
C GLU A 348 4.79 14.79 16.02
N PHE A 349 3.64 14.78 15.33
CA PHE A 349 2.42 14.18 15.84
C PHE A 349 2.62 12.68 16.14
N PHE A 350 3.17 11.90 15.22
CA PHE A 350 3.42 10.47 15.47
C PHE A 350 4.48 10.23 16.57
N LEU A 351 5.51 11.07 16.65
CA LEU A 351 6.48 11.03 17.74
C LEU A 351 5.83 11.32 19.10
N SER A 352 4.87 12.23 19.16
CA SER A 352 4.11 12.52 20.39
C SER A 352 3.28 11.33 20.88
N LEU A 353 2.95 10.39 19.99
CA LEU A 353 2.29 9.12 20.30
C LEU A 353 3.30 8.00 20.65
N GLY A 354 4.60 8.30 20.71
CA GLY A 354 5.66 7.31 20.98
C GLY A 354 6.05 6.44 19.79
N LEU A 355 5.64 6.81 18.56
CA LEU A 355 6.03 6.08 17.35
C LEU A 355 7.43 6.48 16.87
N LYS A 356 7.95 5.73 15.89
CA LYS A 356 9.32 5.90 15.39
C LYS A 356 9.42 7.06 14.40
N ARG A 357 10.57 7.73 14.41
CA ARG A 357 10.96 8.72 13.40
C ARG A 357 11.08 8.09 12.02
N LEU A 358 10.75 8.85 10.98
CA LEU A 358 11.02 8.48 9.60
C LEU A 358 12.53 8.37 9.36
N PRO A 359 12.99 7.41 8.52
CA PRO A 359 14.40 7.29 8.19
C PRO A 359 14.87 8.48 7.35
N ALA A 360 16.16 8.81 7.41
CA ALA A 360 16.74 9.89 6.60
C ALA A 360 16.49 9.70 5.09
N ALA A 361 16.42 8.45 4.62
CA ALA A 361 16.11 8.10 3.24
C ALA A 361 14.76 8.68 2.77
N PHE A 362 13.77 8.80 3.67
CA PHE A 362 12.46 9.38 3.35
C PHE A 362 12.62 10.81 2.85
N TYR A 363 13.23 11.69 3.65
CA TYR A 363 13.41 13.10 3.27
C TYR A 363 14.33 13.28 2.06
N GLN A 364 15.27 12.36 1.84
CA GLN A 364 16.22 12.43 0.72
C GLN A 364 15.61 11.97 -0.62
N LYS A 365 14.66 11.04 -0.60
CA LYS A 365 14.18 10.36 -1.82
C LYS A 365 12.70 10.63 -2.15
N SER A 366 11.91 11.15 -1.22
CA SER A 366 10.48 11.42 -1.44
C SER A 366 10.24 12.59 -2.38
N LEU A 367 9.15 12.53 -3.15
CA LEU A 367 8.67 13.64 -3.97
C LEU A 367 7.52 14.37 -3.24
N LEU A 368 7.85 15.23 -2.28
CA LEU A 368 6.85 15.92 -1.45
C LEU A 368 6.13 17.07 -2.16
N GLN A 369 6.66 17.53 -3.30
CA GLN A 369 6.06 18.61 -4.09
C GLN A 369 6.20 18.32 -5.59
N LYS A 370 5.17 18.69 -6.35
CA LYS A 370 5.16 18.54 -7.81
C LYS A 370 6.32 19.35 -8.44
N PRO A 371 7.19 18.71 -9.24
CA PRO A 371 8.26 19.39 -9.95
C PRO A 371 7.69 20.22 -11.12
N LYS A 372 8.41 21.26 -11.54
CA LYS A 372 7.99 22.14 -12.65
C LYS A 372 8.47 21.65 -14.02
N ASP A 373 9.50 20.82 -14.05
CA ASP A 373 10.26 20.44 -15.23
C ASP A 373 9.85 19.09 -15.85
N ARG A 374 9.00 18.30 -15.16
CA ARG A 374 8.61 16.95 -15.62
C ARG A 374 7.19 16.56 -15.22
N GLY A 375 6.62 15.65 -16.00
CA GLY A 375 5.33 15.02 -15.71
C GLY A 375 5.47 13.94 -14.63
N VAL A 376 4.53 13.91 -13.68
CA VAL A 376 4.51 12.95 -12.57
C VAL A 376 3.07 12.49 -12.29
N VAL A 377 2.92 11.30 -11.71
CA VAL A 377 1.65 10.83 -11.15
C VAL A 377 1.41 11.61 -9.86
N CYS A 378 0.46 12.55 -9.88
CA CYS A 378 0.23 13.49 -8.78
C CYS A 378 -0.70 12.96 -7.68
N HIS A 379 -1.22 11.74 -7.80
CA HIS A 379 -2.06 11.16 -6.74
C HIS A 379 -1.18 10.78 -5.55
N ALA A 380 -1.55 11.23 -4.34
CA ALA A 380 -0.80 10.91 -3.14
C ALA A 380 -0.72 9.38 -2.93
N SER A 381 0.48 8.90 -2.62
CA SER A 381 0.79 7.49 -2.33
C SER A 381 1.95 7.43 -1.32
N ALA A 382 2.08 6.31 -0.63
CA ALA A 382 3.19 6.01 0.26
C ALA A 382 3.82 4.69 -0.19
N TRP A 383 5.15 4.65 -0.23
CA TRP A 383 5.91 3.53 -0.80
C TRP A 383 6.82 2.90 0.23
N ASP A 384 6.77 1.58 0.34
CA ASP A 384 7.71 0.76 1.12
C ASP A 384 8.53 -0.10 0.15
N PHE A 385 9.83 0.17 0.08
CA PHE A 385 10.74 -0.56 -0.79
C PHE A 385 11.33 -1.81 -0.11
N ARG A 386 10.89 -2.12 1.13
CA ARG A 386 11.19 -3.29 1.97
C ARG A 386 12.64 -3.46 2.42
N LEU A 387 13.59 -3.06 1.59
CA LEU A 387 15.01 -3.10 1.87
C LEU A 387 15.55 -1.72 2.25
N TYR A 388 16.67 -1.73 2.98
CA TYR A 388 17.47 -0.54 3.30
C TYR A 388 16.75 0.57 4.06
N LYS A 389 15.60 0.27 4.69
CA LYS A 389 14.71 1.25 5.34
C LYS A 389 14.31 2.38 4.38
N ASP A 390 14.16 2.04 3.09
CA ASP A 390 13.75 2.99 2.06
C ASP A 390 12.22 3.04 2.01
N VAL A 391 11.68 4.17 2.45
CA VAL A 391 10.26 4.52 2.41
C VAL A 391 10.13 5.92 1.84
N ARG A 392 9.09 6.20 1.04
CA ARG A 392 8.94 7.46 0.30
C ARG A 392 7.51 7.94 0.18
#